data_AF-A0AAU8JG45-F1
#
_entry.id   AF-A0AAU8JG45-F1
#
_cell.length_a   1.000
_cell.length_b   1.000
_cell.length_c   1.000
_cell.angle_alpha   90.00
_cell.angle_beta   90.00
_cell.angle_gamma   90.00
#
_symmetry.space_group_name_H-M   'P 1'
#
loop_
_entity.id
_entity.type
_entity.pdbx_description
1 polymer ?
#
loop_
_entity_poly.entity_id
_entity_poly.type
_entity_poly.pdbx_seq_one_letter_code
_entity_poly.pdbx_strand_id
1 'polypeptide(L)'
;MTEHCPHEELKEIFRQALRAKSKKERLRLQRKGMDMMAKASEKCFWPGMPPKYRHDPLYIEAAQTAWEYITRKIYGKLERGDIYDPDKGNASPISLWSQRCEGAYLDLLRNQQKEQKLINPNPIDSRTGEPLNMDDVADDVAASEDDKTSWLYQVREIIQQDAEGIYRNSFVRKKPPPPITAQAALLEICDRTSRGEEWTLKILAEHFNVPPGVMNSAWSKTLKPLLRKIGDRLKDEI
;
A
#
# COMPACT_ATOMS: atom_id res chain seq x y z
N MET A 1 -33.11 -1.14 8.28
CA MET A 1 -32.68 -2.46 7.77
C MET A 1 -31.25 -2.67 8.26
N THR A 2 -31.01 -3.64 9.12
CA THR A 2 -29.65 -4.03 9.52
C THR A 2 -28.94 -4.62 8.31
N GLU A 3 -27.91 -3.93 7.81
CA GLU A 3 -27.10 -4.44 6.70
C GLU A 3 -26.47 -5.78 7.09
N HIS A 4 -26.65 -6.78 6.24
CA HIS A 4 -26.19 -8.14 6.50
C HIS A 4 -24.72 -8.30 6.13
N CYS A 5 -23.87 -8.57 7.12
CA CYS A 5 -22.47 -8.90 6.90
C CYS A 5 -22.28 -10.43 6.85
N PRO A 6 -21.67 -11.00 5.80
CA PRO A 6 -21.71 -12.43 5.52
C PRO A 6 -20.70 -13.26 6.35
N HIS A 7 -20.60 -13.01 7.66
CA HIS A 7 -19.59 -13.65 8.51
C HIS A 7 -19.73 -15.17 8.56
N GLU A 8 -20.96 -15.66 8.76
CA GLU A 8 -21.23 -17.09 8.91
C GLU A 8 -21.24 -17.83 7.57
N GLU A 9 -21.75 -17.20 6.50
CA GLU A 9 -21.69 -17.76 5.14
C GLU A 9 -20.26 -17.93 4.66
N LEU A 10 -19.39 -16.95 4.95
CA LEU A 10 -17.97 -17.05 4.63
C LEU A 10 -17.31 -18.19 5.40
N LYS A 11 -17.57 -18.32 6.70
CA LYS A 11 -17.04 -19.44 7.51
C LYS A 11 -17.46 -20.79 6.92
N GLU A 12 -18.73 -20.93 6.53
CA GLU A 12 -19.24 -22.17 5.98
C GLU A 12 -18.62 -22.51 4.62
N ILE A 13 -18.47 -21.53 3.72
CA ILE A 13 -17.80 -21.74 2.42
C ILE A 13 -16.37 -22.24 2.62
N PHE A 14 -15.62 -21.64 3.56
CA PHE A 14 -14.24 -22.05 3.80
C PHE A 14 -14.14 -23.38 4.56
N ARG A 15 -15.11 -23.71 5.43
CA ARG A 15 -15.23 -25.04 6.03
C ARG A 15 -15.43 -26.12 4.97
N GLN A 16 -16.32 -25.87 4.00
CA GLN A 16 -16.51 -26.76 2.85
C GLN A 16 -15.23 -26.86 2.01
N ALA A 17 -14.50 -25.75 1.83
CA ALA A 17 -13.25 -25.76 1.08
C ALA A 17 -12.17 -26.65 1.74
N LEU A 18 -12.09 -26.67 3.07
CA LEU A 18 -11.17 -27.54 3.81
C LEU A 18 -11.55 -29.02 3.70
N ARG A 19 -12.85 -29.32 3.66
CA ARG A 19 -13.38 -30.68 3.53
C ARG A 19 -13.46 -31.18 2.07
N ALA A 20 -13.17 -30.33 1.10
CA ALA A 20 -13.28 -30.67 -0.32
C ALA A 20 -12.29 -31.77 -0.71
N LYS A 21 -12.80 -32.84 -1.34
CA LYS A 21 -11.99 -34.00 -1.73
C LYS A 21 -11.08 -33.71 -2.93
N SER A 22 -11.43 -32.73 -3.76
CA SER A 22 -10.65 -32.37 -4.95
C SER A 22 -10.04 -30.98 -4.85
N LYS A 23 -8.81 -30.82 -5.36
CA LYS A 23 -8.12 -29.53 -5.45
C LYS A 23 -8.92 -28.50 -6.27
N LYS A 24 -9.61 -28.95 -7.31
CA LYS A 24 -10.44 -28.10 -8.18
C LYS A 24 -11.63 -27.53 -7.42
N GLU A 25 -12.32 -28.37 -6.65
CA GLU A 25 -13.46 -27.95 -5.83
C GLU A 25 -13.04 -27.02 -4.70
N ARG A 26 -11.93 -27.35 -4.01
CA ARG A 26 -11.34 -26.47 -2.99
C ARG A 26 -11.07 -25.07 -3.53
N LEU A 27 -10.39 -24.97 -4.69
CA LEU A 27 -10.10 -23.69 -5.33
C LEU A 27 -11.38 -22.93 -5.75
N ARG A 28 -12.40 -23.64 -6.24
CA ARG A 28 -13.70 -23.04 -6.57
C ARG A 28 -14.36 -22.42 -5.34
N LEU A 29 -14.38 -23.15 -4.22
CA LEU A 29 -14.97 -22.67 -2.96
C LEU A 29 -14.16 -21.51 -2.37
N GLN A 30 -12.83 -21.58 -2.41
CA GLN A 30 -11.96 -20.47 -1.99
C GLN A 30 -12.24 -19.19 -2.79
N ARG A 31 -12.37 -19.30 -4.12
CA ARG A 31 -12.76 -18.16 -4.98
C ARG A 31 -14.14 -17.63 -4.63
N LYS A 32 -15.13 -18.50 -4.48
CA LYS A 32 -16.49 -18.12 -4.09
C LYS A 32 -16.51 -17.32 -2.77
N GLY A 33 -15.72 -17.75 -1.78
CA GLY A 33 -15.60 -17.04 -0.51
C GLY A 33 -14.92 -15.68 -0.66
N MET A 34 -13.84 -15.59 -1.44
CA MET A 34 -13.17 -14.31 -1.73
C MET A 34 -14.09 -13.34 -2.49
N ASP A 35 -14.83 -13.82 -3.49
CA ASP A 35 -15.76 -13.01 -4.26
C ASP A 35 -16.92 -12.50 -3.40
N MET A 36 -17.42 -13.32 -2.48
CA MET A 36 -18.44 -12.92 -1.50
C MET A 36 -17.90 -11.84 -0.56
N MET A 37 -16.66 -11.99 -0.09
CA MET A 37 -16.02 -11.00 0.76
C MET A 37 -15.80 -9.68 0.02
N ALA A 38 -15.34 -9.71 -1.23
CA ALA A 38 -15.15 -8.50 -2.05
C ALA A 38 -16.45 -7.75 -2.38
N LYS A 39 -17.60 -8.46 -2.38
CA LYS A 39 -18.94 -7.88 -2.59
C LYS A 39 -19.65 -7.48 -1.30
N ALA A 40 -19.06 -7.78 -0.14
CA ALA A 40 -19.67 -7.42 1.14
C ALA A 40 -19.77 -5.90 1.28
N SER A 41 -20.79 -5.44 2.01
CA SER A 41 -20.95 -4.01 2.30
C SER A 41 -19.65 -3.49 2.93
N GLU A 42 -19.27 -2.32 2.47
CA GLU A 42 -18.13 -1.60 2.95
C GLU A 42 -18.18 -1.39 4.48
N LYS A 43 -19.38 -1.30 5.08
CA LYS A 43 -19.60 -1.18 6.53
C LYS A 43 -19.24 -2.44 7.34
N CYS A 44 -19.10 -3.59 6.68
CA CYS A 44 -18.66 -4.83 7.33
C CYS A 44 -17.17 -4.82 7.68
N PHE A 45 -16.42 -3.90 7.09
CA PHE A 45 -14.99 -3.75 7.28
C PHE A 45 -14.67 -2.63 8.25
N TRP A 46 -13.52 -2.75 8.91
CA TRP A 46 -12.99 -1.70 9.77
C TRP A 46 -12.96 -0.36 9.03
N PRO A 47 -13.59 0.71 9.54
CA PRO A 47 -13.79 1.96 8.79
C PRO A 47 -12.60 2.93 8.83
N GLY A 48 -11.53 2.61 9.57
CA GLY A 48 -10.46 3.55 9.91
C GLY A 48 -10.68 4.22 11.26
N MET A 49 -9.84 5.21 11.59
CA MET A 49 -9.96 6.02 12.82
C MET A 49 -10.35 7.46 12.52
N PRO A 50 -11.19 8.10 13.35
CA PRO A 50 -11.45 9.53 13.24
C PRO A 50 -10.14 10.35 13.45
N PRO A 51 -10.00 11.54 12.82
CA PRO A 51 -10.93 12.18 11.88
C PRO A 51 -10.82 11.65 10.44
N LYS A 52 -9.79 10.84 10.15
CA LYS A 52 -9.43 10.37 8.80
C LYS A 52 -9.98 8.97 8.54
N TYR A 53 -11.21 8.92 8.03
CA TYR A 53 -11.81 7.68 7.54
C TYR A 53 -11.21 7.25 6.20
N ARG A 54 -11.50 6.02 5.76
CA ARG A 54 -11.33 5.31 4.46
C ARG A 54 -10.57 5.93 3.27
N HIS A 55 -10.56 7.24 3.13
CA HIS A 55 -9.77 8.02 2.17
C HIS A 55 -8.36 8.36 2.66
N ASP A 56 -8.02 8.05 3.92
CA ASP A 56 -6.65 8.16 4.41
C ASP A 56 -5.70 7.28 3.57
N PRO A 57 -4.62 7.83 2.98
CA PRO A 57 -3.61 7.05 2.27
C PRO A 57 -3.08 5.86 3.09
N LEU A 58 -2.90 6.04 4.41
CA LEU A 58 -2.44 4.97 5.29
C LEU A 58 -3.49 3.87 5.42
N TYR A 59 -4.78 4.23 5.42
CA TYR A 59 -5.86 3.25 5.43
C TYR A 59 -5.87 2.43 4.14
N ILE A 60 -5.66 3.08 2.98
CA ILE A 60 -5.61 2.38 1.68
C ILE A 60 -4.46 1.36 1.67
N GLU A 61 -3.27 1.75 2.16
CA GLU A 61 -2.12 0.85 2.28
C GLU A 61 -2.36 -0.30 3.26
N ALA A 62 -2.96 0.00 4.42
CA ALA A 62 -3.32 -1.00 5.42
C ALA A 62 -4.38 -1.99 4.90
N ALA A 63 -5.39 -1.49 4.19
CA ALA A 63 -6.43 -2.28 3.56
C ALA A 63 -5.86 -3.24 2.50
N GLN A 64 -4.91 -2.77 1.68
CA GLN A 64 -4.21 -3.61 0.73
C GLN A 64 -3.42 -4.72 1.45
N THR A 65 -2.71 -4.36 2.53
CA THR A 65 -1.97 -5.32 3.37
C THR A 65 -2.90 -6.38 3.96
N ALA A 66 -4.10 -5.99 4.41
CA ALA A 66 -5.11 -6.91 4.93
C ALA A 66 -5.67 -7.85 3.85
N TRP A 67 -5.91 -7.36 2.63
CA TRP A 67 -6.34 -8.17 1.49
C TRP A 67 -5.29 -9.19 1.06
N GLU A 68 -4.02 -8.80 1.03
CA GLU A 68 -2.92 -9.73 0.75
C GLU A 68 -2.83 -10.81 1.83
N TYR A 69 -2.93 -10.43 3.11
CA TYR A 69 -2.90 -11.35 4.23
C TYR A 69 -4.03 -12.39 4.14
N ILE A 70 -5.28 -11.95 3.98
CA ILE A 70 -6.43 -12.89 3.97
C ILE A 70 -6.37 -13.81 2.75
N THR A 71 -5.93 -13.30 1.60
CA THR A 71 -5.71 -14.10 0.39
C THR A 71 -4.67 -15.20 0.64
N ARG A 72 -3.52 -14.85 1.21
CA ARG A 72 -2.47 -15.84 1.53
C ARG A 72 -2.97 -16.87 2.55
N LYS A 73 -3.73 -16.44 3.57
CA LYS A 73 -4.28 -17.31 4.61
C LYS A 73 -5.30 -18.31 4.04
N ILE A 74 -6.15 -17.88 3.12
CA ILE A 74 -7.16 -18.72 2.47
C ILE A 74 -6.53 -19.71 1.49
N TYR A 75 -5.58 -19.25 0.66
CA TYR A 75 -4.94 -20.10 -0.35
C TYR A 75 -3.75 -20.92 0.19
N GLY A 76 -3.41 -20.78 1.47
CA GLY A 76 -2.31 -21.49 2.11
C GLY A 76 -0.92 -21.13 1.56
N LYS A 77 -0.71 -19.85 1.24
CA LYS A 77 0.55 -19.30 0.70
C LYS A 77 1.29 -18.43 1.74
N LEU A 78 1.21 -18.79 3.01
CA LEU A 78 1.90 -18.07 4.08
C LEU A 78 3.32 -18.61 4.24
N GLU A 79 4.30 -17.70 4.37
CA GLU A 79 5.69 -18.06 4.72
C GLU A 79 5.78 -18.50 6.20
N ARG A 80 4.91 -17.96 7.05
CA ARG A 80 4.74 -18.31 8.47
C ARG A 80 3.27 -18.17 8.87
N GLY A 81 2.77 -19.13 9.66
CA GLY A 81 1.42 -19.14 10.23
C GLY A 81 0.47 -20.18 9.62
N ASP A 82 -0.68 -20.36 10.30
CA ASP A 82 -1.68 -21.35 9.93
C ASP A 82 -2.59 -20.89 8.78
N ILE A 83 -2.95 -21.85 7.93
CA ILE A 83 -4.02 -21.71 6.94
C ILE A 83 -5.32 -21.34 7.67
N TYR A 84 -6.18 -20.57 7.01
CA TYR A 84 -7.47 -20.20 7.59
C TYR A 84 -8.31 -21.45 7.88
N ASP A 85 -8.72 -21.60 9.14
CA ASP A 85 -9.58 -22.67 9.61
C ASP A 85 -10.70 -22.12 10.51
N PRO A 86 -11.97 -22.09 10.04
CA PRO A 86 -13.08 -21.53 10.80
C PRO A 86 -13.38 -22.31 12.10
N ASP A 87 -12.95 -23.56 12.22
CA ASP A 87 -13.26 -24.42 13.38
C ASP A 87 -12.21 -24.31 14.50
N LYS A 88 -11.03 -23.74 14.23
CA LYS A 88 -9.97 -23.50 15.23
C LYS A 88 -10.18 -22.24 16.07
N GLY A 89 -11.42 -21.75 16.18
CA GLY A 89 -11.74 -20.50 16.87
C GLY A 89 -11.23 -19.24 16.14
N ASN A 90 -10.87 -19.35 14.86
CA ASN A 90 -10.53 -18.18 14.06
C ASN A 90 -11.77 -17.30 13.87
N ALA A 91 -11.59 -15.98 14.00
CA ALA A 91 -12.61 -15.00 13.62
C ALA A 91 -12.97 -15.15 12.13
N SER A 92 -14.12 -14.61 11.70
CA SER A 92 -14.48 -14.69 10.27
C SER A 92 -13.42 -14.01 9.39
N PRO A 93 -13.38 -14.30 8.08
CA PRO A 93 -12.42 -13.68 7.18
C PRO A 93 -12.50 -12.14 7.16
N ILE A 94 -13.71 -11.58 7.30
CA ILE A 94 -13.95 -10.14 7.42
C ILE A 94 -13.38 -9.59 8.74
N SER A 95 -13.58 -10.30 9.85
CA SER A 95 -13.03 -9.91 11.14
C SER A 95 -11.50 -9.99 11.15
N LEU A 96 -10.92 -11.03 10.56
CA LEU A 96 -9.47 -11.18 10.40
C LEU A 96 -8.87 -10.10 9.52
N TRP A 97 -9.56 -9.74 8.43
CA TRP A 97 -9.17 -8.62 7.58
C TRP A 97 -9.19 -7.32 8.38
N SER A 98 -10.25 -7.09 9.16
CA SER A 98 -10.43 -5.86 9.96
C SER A 98 -9.33 -5.71 11.00
N GLN A 99 -9.04 -6.76 11.76
CA GLN A 99 -7.94 -6.80 12.72
C GLN A 99 -6.58 -6.55 12.05
N ARG A 100 -6.37 -7.14 10.85
CA ARG A 100 -5.11 -6.95 10.13
C ARG A 100 -4.96 -5.54 9.57
N CYS A 101 -6.05 -4.96 9.08
CA CYS A 101 -6.10 -3.60 8.55
C CYS A 101 -5.82 -2.60 9.66
N GLU A 102 -6.52 -2.71 10.79
CA GLU A 102 -6.30 -1.87 11.96
C GLU A 102 -4.85 -1.95 12.48
N GLY A 103 -4.31 -3.16 12.63
CA GLY A 103 -2.93 -3.36 13.05
C GLY A 103 -1.92 -2.74 12.07
N ALA A 104 -2.09 -2.97 10.77
CA ALA A 104 -1.22 -2.39 9.75
C ALA A 104 -1.31 -0.85 9.73
N TYR A 105 -2.50 -0.30 9.90
CA TYR A 105 -2.72 1.14 9.97
C TYR A 105 -2.01 1.75 11.19
N LEU A 106 -2.16 1.14 12.38
CA LEU A 106 -1.48 1.58 13.59
C LEU A 106 0.04 1.45 13.50
N ASP A 107 0.56 0.44 12.80
CA ASP A 107 1.98 0.31 12.53
C ASP A 107 2.49 1.42 11.62
N LEU A 108 1.74 1.72 10.54
CA LEU A 108 2.05 2.82 9.63
C LEU A 108 2.02 4.18 10.35
N LEU A 109 0.98 4.43 11.17
CA LEU A 109 0.90 5.63 12.01
C LEU A 109 2.08 5.73 12.97
N ARG A 110 2.43 4.64 13.66
CA ARG A 110 3.58 4.64 14.58
C ARG A 110 4.89 4.89 13.85
N ASN A 111 5.06 4.34 12.64
CA ASN A 111 6.25 4.57 11.84
C ASN A 111 6.30 6.03 11.37
N GLN A 112 5.19 6.60 10.91
CA GLN A 112 5.11 8.01 10.54
C GLN A 112 5.39 8.94 11.74
N GLN A 113 4.87 8.63 12.93
CA GLN A 113 5.16 9.39 14.14
C GLN A 113 6.61 9.25 14.61
N LYS A 114 7.22 8.07 14.45
CA LYS A 114 8.66 7.89 14.73
C LYS A 114 9.49 8.71 13.76
N GLU A 115 9.17 8.67 12.47
CA GLU A 115 9.79 9.52 11.46
C GLU A 115 9.63 11.01 11.83
N GLN A 116 8.44 11.46 12.22
CA GLN A 116 8.20 12.84 12.66
C GLN A 116 8.95 13.22 13.96
N LYS A 117 9.06 12.32 14.94
CA LYS A 117 9.84 12.56 16.18
C LYS A 117 11.35 12.56 15.94
N LEU A 118 11.82 11.84 14.92
CA LEU A 118 13.21 11.92 14.47
C LEU A 118 13.49 13.25 13.73
N ILE A 119 12.47 13.82 13.08
CA ILE A 119 12.55 15.11 12.35
C ILE A 119 12.39 16.33 13.28
N ASN A 120 11.65 16.21 14.39
CA ASN A 120 11.44 17.29 15.37
C ASN A 120 11.95 16.88 16.77
N PRO A 121 13.25 17.03 17.09
CA PRO A 121 13.66 17.15 18.48
C PRO A 121 13.00 18.44 19.01
N ASN A 122 12.26 18.37 20.12
CA ASN A 122 11.60 19.53 20.75
C ASN A 122 12.43 20.82 20.53
N PRO A 123 11.93 21.83 19.80
CA PRO A 123 12.66 23.08 19.64
C PRO A 123 12.80 23.71 21.02
N ILE A 124 14.04 23.79 21.50
CA ILE A 124 14.39 24.52 22.71
C ILE A 124 14.45 25.99 22.30
N ASP A 125 13.69 26.85 22.99
CA ASP A 125 13.83 28.30 22.79
C ASP A 125 15.26 28.70 23.18
N SER A 126 16.03 29.15 22.18
CA SER A 126 17.44 29.53 22.33
C SER A 126 17.66 30.72 23.26
N ARG A 127 16.59 31.43 23.65
CA ARG A 127 16.65 32.56 24.58
C ARG A 127 16.36 32.20 26.02
N THR A 128 15.63 31.11 26.29
CA THR A 128 15.13 30.76 27.63
C THR A 128 15.53 29.35 28.09
N GLY A 129 15.87 28.43 27.18
CA GLY A 129 16.35 27.09 27.52
C GLY A 129 15.27 26.12 27.99
N GLU A 130 13.98 26.48 27.90
CA GLU A 130 12.86 25.61 28.27
C GLU A 130 12.17 24.98 27.04
N PRO A 131 11.59 23.78 27.18
CA PRO A 131 10.81 23.14 26.12
C PRO A 131 9.49 23.91 25.87
N LEU A 132 9.22 24.25 24.61
CA LEU A 132 7.97 24.88 24.19
C LEU A 132 6.76 23.98 24.52
N ASN A 133 5.81 24.50 25.31
CA ASN A 133 4.55 23.80 25.62
C ASN A 133 3.67 23.73 24.36
N MET A 134 3.40 22.50 23.91
CA MET A 134 2.63 22.17 22.69
C MET A 134 1.12 22.04 22.93
N ASP A 135 0.56 22.64 23.97
CA ASP A 135 -0.90 22.59 24.24
C ASP A 135 -1.68 23.76 23.59
N ASP A 136 -1.01 24.71 22.92
CA ASP A 136 -1.66 25.86 22.26
C ASP A 136 -1.71 25.76 20.72
N VAL A 137 -1.42 24.61 20.12
CA VAL A 137 -1.57 24.41 18.66
C VAL A 137 -2.62 23.34 18.38
N ALA A 138 -3.82 23.58 18.91
CA ALA A 138 -5.04 22.97 18.44
C ALA A 138 -5.78 23.98 17.55
N ASP A 139 -5.29 24.19 16.34
CA ASP A 139 -6.08 24.44 15.13
C ASP A 139 -5.14 24.78 13.96
N ASP A 140 -5.55 24.33 12.77
CA ASP A 140 -4.95 24.62 11.46
C ASP A 140 -3.53 24.08 11.16
N VAL A 141 -3.49 22.87 10.59
CA VAL A 141 -2.54 22.58 9.52
C VAL A 141 -3.26 21.94 8.34
N ALA A 142 -3.90 22.80 7.54
CA ALA A 142 -4.07 22.50 6.13
C ALA A 142 -2.66 22.37 5.53
N ALA A 143 -2.19 21.14 5.31
CA ALA A 143 -0.95 20.91 4.58
C ALA A 143 -1.08 21.56 3.20
N SER A 144 -0.39 22.68 3.01
CA SER A 144 -0.39 23.48 1.79
C SER A 144 0.07 22.64 0.60
N GLU A 145 -0.64 22.75 -0.52
CA GLU A 145 -0.35 22.05 -1.79
C GLU A 145 1.06 22.35 -2.35
N ASP A 146 1.73 23.39 -1.86
CA ASP A 146 3.11 23.75 -2.22
C ASP A 146 4.13 22.65 -1.89
N ASP A 147 3.94 21.89 -0.81
CA ASP A 147 4.97 20.97 -0.30
C ASP A 147 5.07 19.68 -1.14
N LYS A 148 3.93 19.21 -1.68
CA LYS A 148 3.88 18.05 -2.59
C LYS A 148 4.49 18.35 -3.95
N THR A 149 4.38 19.59 -4.40
CA THR A 149 4.93 20.06 -5.68
C THR A 149 6.46 20.14 -5.62
N SER A 150 7.01 20.54 -4.47
CA SER A 150 8.45 20.52 -4.18
C SER A 150 9.04 19.11 -4.22
N TRP A 151 8.39 18.14 -3.57
CA TRP A 151 8.90 16.77 -3.48
C TRP A 151 8.92 16.04 -4.84
N LEU A 152 7.86 16.18 -5.64
CA LEU A 152 7.81 15.62 -6.99
C LEU A 152 8.89 16.20 -7.91
N TYR A 153 9.21 17.48 -7.77
CA TYR A 153 10.27 18.13 -8.54
C TYR A 153 11.66 17.58 -8.17
N GLN A 154 11.94 17.39 -6.87
CA GLN A 154 13.20 16.80 -6.40
C GLN A 154 13.36 15.35 -6.86
N VAL A 155 12.32 14.53 -6.76
CA VAL A 155 12.31 13.15 -7.28
C VAL A 155 12.59 13.13 -8.78
N ARG A 156 11.96 14.04 -9.54
CA ARG A 156 12.17 14.18 -10.98
C ARG A 156 13.61 14.54 -11.30
N GLU A 157 14.18 15.54 -10.63
CA GLU A 157 15.58 15.97 -10.82
C GLU A 157 16.56 14.81 -10.58
N ILE A 158 16.40 14.07 -9.48
CA ILE A 158 17.25 12.90 -9.17
C ILE A 158 17.19 11.84 -10.29
N ILE A 159 15.99 11.56 -10.80
CA ILE A 159 15.81 10.58 -11.88
C ILE A 159 16.37 11.10 -13.21
N GLN A 160 16.24 12.40 -13.49
CA GLN A 160 16.74 13.02 -14.72
C GLN A 160 18.28 13.11 -14.73
N GLN A 161 18.88 13.58 -13.64
CA GLN A 161 20.32 13.71 -13.52
C GLN A 161 21.02 12.35 -13.53
N ASP A 162 20.42 11.34 -12.86
CA ASP A 162 20.92 9.96 -12.80
C ASP A 162 22.46 9.88 -12.71
N ALA A 163 23.05 10.62 -11.77
CA ALA A 163 24.50 10.84 -11.68
C ALA A 163 25.29 9.52 -11.63
N GLU A 164 24.73 8.51 -10.96
CA GLU A 164 25.30 7.17 -10.81
C GLU A 164 24.92 6.21 -11.96
N GLY A 165 24.02 6.62 -12.86
CA GLY A 165 23.55 5.82 -13.97
C GLY A 165 22.67 4.63 -13.57
N ILE A 166 22.09 4.64 -12.38
CA ILE A 166 21.31 3.53 -11.83
C ILE A 166 20.00 3.36 -12.61
N TYR A 167 19.32 4.46 -12.94
CA TYR A 167 18.00 4.44 -13.56
C TYR A 167 18.07 4.14 -15.06
N ARG A 168 19.10 4.64 -15.76
CA ARG A 168 19.35 4.36 -17.18
C ARG A 168 19.84 2.93 -17.43
N ASN A 169 20.54 2.33 -16.46
CA ASN A 169 21.06 0.96 -16.56
C ASN A 169 20.11 -0.10 -15.98
N SER A 170 18.99 0.32 -15.39
CA SER A 170 17.90 -0.57 -14.94
C SER A 170 16.81 -0.63 -16.00
N PHE A 171 16.18 -1.79 -16.19
CA PHE A 171 15.25 -2.00 -17.31
C PHE A 171 13.91 -2.57 -16.85
N VAL A 172 12.83 -1.99 -17.37
CA VAL A 172 11.49 -2.59 -17.38
C VAL A 172 11.45 -3.74 -18.39
N ARG A 173 12.07 -3.52 -19.56
CA ARG A 173 12.17 -4.53 -20.62
C ARG A 173 13.41 -4.26 -21.47
N LYS A 174 14.33 -5.23 -21.51
CA LYS A 174 15.58 -5.13 -22.29
C LYS A 174 15.44 -5.61 -23.75
N LYS A 175 14.48 -6.49 -24.03
CA LYS A 175 14.23 -7.05 -25.36
C LYS A 175 12.73 -7.26 -25.63
N PRO A 176 12.28 -7.19 -26.90
CA PRO A 176 13.02 -6.70 -28.07
C PRO A 176 13.29 -5.18 -27.99
N PRO A 177 14.24 -4.62 -28.76
CA PRO A 177 14.48 -3.18 -28.81
C PRO A 177 13.25 -2.41 -29.32
N PRO A 178 13.06 -1.14 -28.94
CA PRO A 178 13.92 -0.36 -28.05
C PRO A 178 13.76 -0.75 -26.56
N PRO A 179 14.84 -0.74 -25.77
CA PRO A 179 14.77 -1.05 -24.34
C PRO A 179 13.97 0.02 -23.59
N ILE A 180 13.16 -0.42 -22.63
CA ILE A 180 12.44 0.47 -21.73
C ILE A 180 13.23 0.51 -20.42
N THR A 181 13.84 1.65 -20.13
CA THR A 181 14.61 1.87 -18.91
C THR A 181 13.69 2.15 -17.73
N ALA A 182 14.20 1.94 -16.51
CA ALA A 182 13.52 2.37 -15.30
C ALA A 182 13.37 3.90 -15.29
N GLN A 183 14.39 4.61 -15.77
CA GLN A 183 14.34 6.08 -15.91
C GLN A 183 13.12 6.54 -16.71
N ALA A 184 12.92 6.01 -17.92
CA ALA A 184 11.79 6.39 -18.77
C ALA A 184 10.43 6.13 -18.09
N ALA A 185 10.29 4.96 -17.44
CA ALA A 185 9.06 4.61 -16.76
C ALA A 185 8.77 5.47 -15.53
N LEU A 186 9.80 5.82 -14.74
CA LEU A 186 9.64 6.66 -13.56
C LEU A 186 9.38 8.12 -13.91
N LEU A 187 9.98 8.64 -14.99
CA LEU A 187 9.70 9.98 -15.47
C LEU A 187 8.27 10.12 -15.99
N GLU A 188 7.74 9.14 -16.71
CA GLU A 188 6.33 9.14 -17.15
C GLU A 188 5.37 9.13 -15.94
N ILE A 189 5.70 8.44 -14.85
CA ILE A 189 4.95 8.51 -13.61
C ILE A 189 4.98 9.93 -13.03
N CYS A 190 6.15 10.55 -12.97
CA CYS A 190 6.29 11.92 -12.47
C CYS A 190 5.51 12.92 -13.34
N ASP A 191 5.57 12.79 -14.67
CA ASP A 191 4.87 13.66 -15.63
C ASP A 191 3.35 13.52 -15.57
N ARG A 192 2.83 12.31 -15.33
CA ARG A 192 1.38 12.13 -15.10
C ARG A 192 0.96 12.73 -13.77
N THR A 193 1.74 12.48 -12.73
CA THR A 193 1.45 12.97 -11.38
C THR A 193 1.50 14.50 -11.33
N SER A 194 2.44 15.15 -12.02
CA SER A 194 2.52 16.62 -12.09
C SER A 194 1.36 17.26 -12.86
N ARG A 195 0.74 16.53 -13.80
CA ARG A 195 -0.48 16.95 -14.51
C ARG A 195 -1.77 16.64 -13.74
N GLY A 196 -1.68 16.02 -12.57
CA GLY A 196 -2.84 15.56 -11.80
C GLY A 196 -3.56 14.37 -12.43
N GLU A 197 -2.92 13.67 -13.37
CA GLU A 197 -3.49 12.48 -14.01
C GLU A 197 -3.27 11.24 -13.14
N GLU A 198 -4.31 10.41 -13.02
CA GLU A 198 -4.15 9.08 -12.44
C GLU A 198 -3.20 8.23 -13.30
N TRP A 199 -2.31 7.50 -12.64
CA TRP A 199 -1.48 6.50 -13.29
C TRP A 199 -1.71 5.13 -12.66
N THR A 200 -1.73 4.11 -13.50
CA THR A 200 -1.82 2.72 -13.08
C THR A 200 -0.79 1.90 -13.85
N LEU A 201 -0.46 0.71 -13.34
CA LEU A 201 0.43 -0.22 -14.05
C LEU A 201 -0.14 -0.63 -15.41
N LYS A 202 -1.46 -0.61 -15.57
CA LYS A 202 -2.13 -0.85 -16.85
C LYS A 202 -1.87 0.30 -17.83
N ILE A 203 -2.06 1.54 -17.39
CA ILE A 203 -1.80 2.74 -18.20
C ILE A 203 -0.32 2.81 -18.62
N LEU A 204 0.60 2.52 -17.70
CA LEU A 204 2.03 2.46 -18.02
C LEU A 204 2.35 1.32 -19.00
N ALA A 205 1.74 0.16 -18.83
CA ALA A 205 1.92 -0.96 -19.75
C ALA A 205 1.43 -0.60 -21.17
N GLU A 206 0.29 0.09 -21.27
CA GLU A 206 -0.25 0.61 -22.54
C GLU A 206 0.67 1.67 -23.15
N HIS A 207 1.12 2.65 -22.36
CA HIS A 207 2.04 3.70 -22.80
C HIS A 207 3.33 3.13 -23.40
N PHE A 208 3.93 2.12 -22.74
CA PHE A 208 5.15 1.49 -23.22
C PHE A 208 4.93 0.31 -24.17
N ASN A 209 3.68 0.04 -24.57
CA ASN A 209 3.29 -1.09 -25.42
C ASN A 209 3.89 -2.43 -24.96
N VAL A 210 3.77 -2.73 -23.66
CA VAL A 210 4.21 -3.99 -23.05
C VAL A 210 3.04 -4.73 -22.43
N PRO A 211 3.12 -6.07 -22.31
CA PRO A 211 2.10 -6.82 -21.59
C PRO A 211 2.01 -6.35 -20.13
N PRO A 212 0.80 -6.23 -19.54
CA PRO A 212 0.63 -5.84 -18.14
C PRO A 212 1.46 -6.68 -17.16
N GLY A 213 1.63 -7.98 -17.43
CA GLY A 213 2.47 -8.85 -16.61
C GLY A 213 3.96 -8.44 -16.56
N VAL A 214 4.49 -7.91 -17.67
CA VAL A 214 5.87 -7.40 -17.73
C VAL A 214 6.00 -6.15 -16.86
N MET A 215 5.06 -5.21 -16.99
CA MET A 215 5.05 -3.99 -16.18
C MET A 215 4.86 -4.29 -14.68
N ASN A 216 3.97 -5.22 -14.32
CA ASN A 216 3.78 -5.64 -12.93
C ASN A 216 5.04 -6.28 -12.33
N SER A 217 5.73 -7.12 -13.10
CA SER A 217 7.00 -7.72 -12.68
C SER A 217 8.09 -6.65 -12.53
N ALA A 218 8.21 -5.73 -13.48
CA ALA A 218 9.18 -4.64 -13.45
C ALA A 218 8.90 -3.67 -12.29
N TRP A 219 7.63 -3.37 -12.02
CA TRP A 219 7.24 -2.57 -10.87
C TRP A 219 7.73 -3.18 -9.56
N SER A 220 7.43 -4.46 -9.35
CA SER A 220 7.75 -5.15 -8.10
C SER A 220 9.25 -5.34 -7.89
N LYS A 221 10.00 -5.66 -8.97
CA LYS A 221 11.41 -6.05 -8.88
C LYS A 221 12.40 -4.91 -9.10
N THR A 222 12.00 -3.84 -9.79
CA THR A 222 12.93 -2.81 -10.28
C THR A 222 12.44 -1.41 -9.91
N LEU A 223 11.26 -1.00 -10.36
CA LEU A 223 10.81 0.40 -10.19
C LEU A 223 10.52 0.74 -8.73
N LYS A 224 9.76 -0.10 -8.02
CA LYS A 224 9.40 0.14 -6.61
C LYS A 224 10.63 0.15 -5.69
N PRO A 225 11.59 -0.78 -5.79
CA PRO A 225 12.84 -0.69 -5.02
C PRO A 225 13.66 0.57 -5.31
N LEU A 226 13.72 1.01 -6.58
CA LEU A 226 14.45 2.22 -6.97
C LEU A 226 13.80 3.49 -6.44
N LEU A 227 12.46 3.59 -6.52
CA LEU A 227 11.72 4.70 -5.92
C LEU A 227 11.87 4.75 -4.40
N ARG A 228 11.88 3.60 -3.72
CA ARG A 228 12.14 3.55 -2.28
C ARG A 228 13.49 4.14 -1.92
N LYS A 229 14.55 3.80 -2.66
CA LYS A 229 15.89 4.38 -2.45
C LYS A 229 15.92 5.90 -2.61
N ILE A 230 15.15 6.45 -3.56
CA ILE A 230 15.02 7.91 -3.70
C ILE A 230 14.30 8.48 -2.49
N GLY A 231 13.19 7.86 -2.07
CA GLY A 231 12.46 8.25 -0.88
C GLY A 231 13.34 8.22 0.38
N ASP A 232 14.19 7.20 0.53
CA ASP A 232 15.13 7.09 1.64
C ASP A 232 16.20 8.20 1.57
N ARG A 233 16.81 8.45 0.39
CA ARG A 233 17.80 9.53 0.20
C ARG A 233 17.24 10.93 0.49
N LEU A 234 16.04 11.21 0.00
CA LEU A 234 15.39 12.50 0.24
C LEU A 234 14.98 12.69 1.71
N LYS A 235 14.81 11.59 2.46
CA LYS A 235 14.58 11.64 3.91
C LYS A 235 15.87 11.86 4.70
N ASP A 236 17.03 11.47 4.16
CA ASP A 236 18.34 11.63 4.80
C ASP A 236 18.99 13.00 4.53
N GLU A 237 18.55 13.73 3.49
CA GLU A 237 19.05 15.08 3.11
C GLU A 237 18.25 16.24 3.78
N ILE A 238 17.18 15.92 4.52
CA ILE A 238 16.34 16.86 5.31
C ILE A 238 16.60 16.65 6.79
#